data_AF-A0A1G6X8Q2-F1
#
_entry.id   AF-A0A1G6X8Q2-F1
#
_cell.length_a   1.000
_cell.length_b   1.000
_cell.length_c   1.000
_cell.angle_alpha   90.00
_cell.angle_beta   90.00
_cell.angle_gamma   90.00
#
_symmetry.space_group_name_H-M   'P 1'
#
loop_
_entity.id
_entity.type
_entity.pdbx_description
1 polymer ?
#
loop_
_entity_poly.entity_id
_entity_poly.type
_entity_poly.pdbx_seq_one_letter_code
_entity_poly.pdbx_strand_id
1 'polypeptide(L)'
;MLLTVTSTAPEAADLGFLLHKHPGRVQSFDLPVGTAHVFYPEATAERCTVALMLEVDPVALVRGRAGSAGRSGFSLAQYVNDRPYAASSMLAAALGKVFRTAISGTCTARPELPAQELPLVVEIPALPSRGGPDLVERLFRPLGWDVDVRGVPLDPTVPAWGDSRYVELRLTGTLRLADALSHLYVLLPVLDGDKHYWVGPDEIDKLLRAGEGWLAAHPERELIAHRYLANQRDLAAAAVERLAASDVLTALDGAGTFNGVGAFDGAAAGGGAVAGAPITQEIPEVAAAPPTPSLARLRADAVLAELRDAGARTVVDLGCGEGALLARLLEDRTIERVLGVDVSHRALEAASARLHLDTMPEHQRSRIELAQSSLTYTDARVAGFDAAVLMEVVEHVDLPRLAALERAVLAVARPRVLVVTTPNSEHNVRYPHLEHGHLRHHDHRFEWTRAEFEEWATGAATRNGYQVRFAPVGAVDAEVGPPTQMAVLTRTAPEDGMSA
;
A
#
# COMPACT_ATOMS: atom_id res chain seq x y z
N MET A 1 21.14 2.18 -8.89
CA MET A 1 20.17 2.95 -9.72
C MET A 1 20.74 4.31 -10.08
N LEU A 2 20.37 4.87 -11.23
CA LEU A 2 20.82 6.18 -11.69
C LEU A 2 19.64 7.02 -12.21
N LEU A 3 19.62 8.29 -11.83
CA LEU A 3 18.83 9.34 -12.48
C LEU A 3 19.73 10.54 -12.70
N THR A 4 19.65 11.15 -13.87
CA THR A 4 20.35 12.40 -14.16
C THR A 4 19.36 13.50 -14.49
N VAL A 5 19.71 14.74 -14.11
CA VAL A 5 19.01 15.95 -14.53
C VAL A 5 20.04 16.87 -15.13
N THR A 6 19.81 17.25 -16.39
CA THR A 6 20.65 18.17 -17.13
C THR A 6 19.88 19.46 -17.38
N SER A 7 20.53 20.60 -17.16
CA SER A 7 20.07 21.88 -17.67
C SER A 7 21.03 22.41 -18.73
N THR A 8 20.46 23.04 -19.76
CA THR A 8 21.18 23.80 -20.79
C THR A 8 20.76 25.27 -20.78
N ALA A 9 20.28 25.78 -19.64
CA ALA A 9 19.96 27.18 -19.47
C ALA A 9 21.23 28.04 -19.58
N PRO A 10 21.13 29.34 -19.90
CA PRO A 10 22.22 30.28 -19.65
C PRO A 10 22.65 30.19 -18.18
N GLU A 11 23.95 30.08 -17.92
CA GLU A 11 24.50 29.80 -16.59
C GLU A 11 24.03 28.45 -16.01
N ALA A 12 24.09 27.37 -16.79
CA ALA A 12 23.62 26.05 -16.39
C ALA A 12 24.18 25.56 -15.03
N ALA A 13 25.40 25.98 -14.66
CA ALA A 13 26.01 25.70 -13.37
C ALA A 13 25.14 26.12 -12.16
N ASP A 14 24.23 27.08 -12.34
CA ASP A 14 23.26 27.52 -11.33
C ASP A 14 22.29 26.41 -10.87
N LEU A 15 22.19 25.33 -11.64
CA LEU A 15 21.55 24.09 -11.22
C LEU A 15 22.10 23.58 -9.86
N GLY A 16 23.37 23.85 -9.56
CA GLY A 16 23.98 23.55 -8.26
C GLY A 16 23.35 24.32 -7.09
N PHE A 17 23.03 25.60 -7.28
CA PHE A 17 22.35 26.41 -6.27
C PHE A 17 20.92 25.93 -6.04
N LEU A 18 20.18 25.70 -7.13
CA LEU A 18 18.80 25.22 -7.06
C LEU A 18 18.67 23.87 -6.36
N LEU A 19 19.63 22.96 -6.57
CA LEU A 19 19.66 21.64 -5.92
C LEU A 19 20.28 21.65 -4.52
N HIS A 20 20.87 22.77 -4.11
CA HIS A 20 21.67 22.89 -2.89
C HIS A 20 22.79 21.85 -2.84
N LYS A 21 23.46 21.62 -3.98
CA LYS A 21 24.58 20.69 -4.14
C LYS A 21 25.68 21.36 -4.94
N HIS A 22 26.85 21.52 -4.33
CA HIS A 22 27.97 22.17 -4.96
C HIS A 22 28.58 21.25 -6.06
N PRO A 23 28.72 21.71 -7.32
CA PRO A 23 29.20 20.87 -8.41
C PRO A 23 30.59 20.24 -8.19
N GLY A 24 31.50 20.98 -7.56
CA GLY A 24 32.84 20.49 -7.18
C GLY A 24 32.90 19.52 -5.98
N ARG A 25 31.77 19.01 -5.47
CA ARG A 25 31.74 18.08 -4.33
C ARG A 25 30.85 16.88 -4.62
N VAL A 26 31.42 15.69 -4.47
CA VAL A 26 30.64 14.45 -4.35
C VAL A 26 30.08 14.38 -2.92
N GLN A 27 28.78 14.15 -2.79
CA GLN A 27 28.10 14.05 -1.51
C GLN A 27 27.40 12.70 -1.38
N SER A 28 27.40 12.13 -0.18
CA SER A 28 26.80 10.82 0.10
C SER A 28 25.80 10.96 1.25
N PHE A 29 24.67 10.27 1.15
CA PHE A 29 23.57 10.34 2.10
C PHE A 29 23.09 8.93 2.44
N ASP A 30 23.20 8.54 3.71
CA ASP A 30 22.73 7.23 4.17
C ASP A 30 21.20 7.14 4.09
N LEU A 31 20.68 6.04 3.58
CA LEU A 31 19.26 5.70 3.53
C LEU A 31 19.05 4.33 4.16
N PRO A 32 17.84 3.99 4.64
CA PRO A 32 17.55 2.67 5.18
C PRO A 32 17.84 1.51 4.20
N VAL A 33 17.90 1.81 2.90
CA VAL A 33 18.10 0.83 1.82
C VAL A 33 19.51 0.83 1.23
N GLY A 34 20.40 1.73 1.67
CA GLY A 34 21.74 1.90 1.10
C GLY A 34 22.20 3.36 1.12
N THR A 35 23.00 3.77 0.16
CA THR A 35 23.61 5.12 0.12
C THR A 35 23.25 5.84 -1.18
N ALA A 36 22.76 7.08 -1.07
CA ALA A 36 22.56 7.94 -2.22
C ALA A 36 23.78 8.85 -2.42
N HIS A 37 24.33 8.85 -3.63
CA HIS A 37 25.42 9.71 -4.04
C HIS A 37 24.91 10.78 -4.99
N VAL A 38 25.36 12.02 -4.76
CA VAL A 38 25.17 13.13 -5.69
C VAL A 38 26.51 13.62 -6.17
N PHE A 39 26.64 13.73 -7.49
CA PHE A 39 27.81 14.28 -8.15
C PHE A 39 27.41 14.92 -9.48
N TYR A 40 28.33 15.68 -10.06
CA TYR A 40 28.11 16.38 -11.32
C TYR A 40 29.08 15.85 -12.37
N PRO A 41 28.62 14.96 -13.27
CA PRO A 41 29.45 14.51 -14.39
C PRO A 41 29.91 15.66 -15.30
N GLU A 42 29.11 16.72 -15.40
CA GLU A 42 29.37 17.90 -16.20
C GLU A 42 28.82 19.14 -15.48
N ALA A 43 29.62 20.21 -15.39
CA ALA A 43 29.23 21.47 -14.76
C ALA A 43 29.96 22.65 -15.43
N THR A 44 29.49 23.03 -16.61
CA THR A 44 29.93 24.22 -17.34
C THR A 44 28.86 25.30 -17.32
N ALA A 45 29.14 26.46 -17.91
CA ALA A 45 28.17 27.55 -18.03
C ALA A 45 27.06 27.22 -19.05
N GLU A 46 27.35 26.35 -20.02
CA GLU A 46 26.47 25.98 -21.12
C GLU A 46 25.66 24.71 -20.83
N ARG A 47 26.22 23.81 -20.01
CA ARG A 47 25.59 22.53 -19.66
C ARG A 47 25.99 22.09 -18.26
N CYS A 48 25.00 21.73 -17.46
CA CYS A 48 25.22 21.21 -16.12
C CYS A 48 24.34 19.98 -15.92
N THR A 49 24.96 18.86 -15.59
CA THR A 49 24.30 17.59 -15.32
C THR A 49 24.58 17.19 -13.89
N VAL A 50 23.53 16.98 -13.11
CA VAL A 50 23.61 16.29 -11.83
C VAL A 50 23.26 14.82 -12.01
N ALA A 51 23.94 13.94 -11.29
CA ALA A 51 23.60 12.54 -11.15
C ALA A 51 23.19 12.25 -9.70
N LEU A 52 22.03 11.61 -9.52
CA LEU A 52 21.64 10.95 -8.29
C LEU A 52 21.79 9.44 -8.51
N MET A 53 22.78 8.85 -7.83
CA MET A 53 23.04 7.41 -7.88
C MET A 53 22.67 6.79 -6.54
N LEU A 54 21.71 5.88 -6.52
CA LEU A 54 21.37 5.11 -5.33
C LEU A 54 22.08 3.76 -5.39
N GLU A 55 23.04 3.57 -4.50
CA GLU A 55 23.70 2.30 -4.22
C GLU A 55 22.91 1.58 -3.13
N VAL A 56 22.21 0.52 -3.50
CA VAL A 56 21.47 -0.31 -2.55
C VAL A 56 22.38 -1.42 -2.08
N ASP A 57 22.45 -1.63 -0.77
CA ASP A 57 23.10 -2.82 -0.21
C ASP A 57 22.09 -3.98 -0.27
N PRO A 58 22.20 -4.93 -1.21
CA PRO A 58 21.24 -6.03 -1.34
C PRO A 58 21.23 -6.93 -0.10
N VAL A 59 22.35 -7.03 0.61
CA VAL A 59 22.47 -7.88 1.80
C VAL A 59 21.82 -7.20 2.99
N ALA A 60 22.06 -5.91 3.23
CA ALA A 60 21.34 -5.15 4.24
C ALA A 60 19.86 -4.95 3.87
N LEU A 61 19.51 -4.94 2.58
CA LEU A 61 18.12 -4.94 2.15
C LEU A 61 17.39 -6.22 2.59
N VAL A 62 18.09 -7.35 2.69
CA VAL A 62 17.54 -8.61 3.19
C VAL A 62 17.67 -8.72 4.71
N ARG A 63 18.80 -8.31 5.29
CA ARG A 63 19.13 -8.45 6.72
C ARG A 63 18.58 -7.33 7.60
N GLY A 64 18.57 -6.10 7.10
CA GLY A 64 18.02 -4.91 7.75
C GLY A 64 16.52 -4.73 7.51
N ARG A 65 15.91 -5.47 6.56
CA ARG A 65 14.45 -5.61 6.43
C ARG A 65 13.95 -6.85 7.18
N ALA A 66 13.90 -6.75 8.51
CA ALA A 66 12.90 -7.49 9.30
C ALA A 66 11.44 -7.13 8.88
N GLY A 67 11.29 -6.12 8.01
CA GLY A 67 10.04 -5.60 7.48
C GLY A 67 9.56 -6.18 6.15
N SER A 68 10.16 -5.83 5.01
CA SER A 68 9.36 -5.61 3.79
C SER A 68 9.77 -6.36 2.51
N ALA A 69 9.82 -7.69 2.57
CA ALA A 69 9.87 -8.54 1.38
C ALA A 69 8.52 -9.25 1.18
N GLY A 70 7.92 -9.08 0.01
CA GLY A 70 6.65 -9.70 -0.36
C GLY A 70 6.72 -11.23 -0.39
N ARG A 71 5.53 -11.84 -0.34
CA ARG A 71 5.22 -13.28 -0.43
C ARG A 71 5.65 -13.92 -1.78
N SER A 72 6.92 -13.92 -2.15
CA SER A 72 7.41 -14.82 -3.22
C SER A 72 7.99 -16.10 -2.61
N GLY A 73 7.43 -17.25 -2.97
CA GLY A 73 7.81 -18.59 -2.49
C GLY A 73 9.15 -19.10 -3.01
N PHE A 74 10.10 -18.21 -3.30
CA PHE A 74 11.42 -18.53 -3.84
C PHE A 74 12.48 -17.81 -2.98
N SER A 75 13.10 -18.49 -2.02
CA SER A 75 14.06 -17.87 -1.09
C SER A 75 15.26 -17.23 -1.80
N LEU A 76 15.59 -17.67 -3.02
CA LEU A 76 16.64 -17.08 -3.84
C LEU A 76 16.27 -15.68 -4.38
N ALA A 77 15.00 -15.41 -4.65
CA ALA A 77 14.53 -14.11 -5.18
C ALA A 77 14.69 -12.98 -4.15
N GLN A 78 14.90 -13.31 -2.87
CA GLN A 78 15.21 -12.33 -1.83
C GLN A 78 16.65 -11.81 -1.95
N TYR A 79 17.59 -12.67 -2.39
CA TYR A 79 19.00 -12.32 -2.55
C TYR A 79 19.35 -11.88 -3.97
N VAL A 80 18.69 -12.45 -4.97
CA VAL A 80 18.87 -12.12 -6.38
C VAL A 80 17.57 -11.52 -6.90
N ASN A 81 17.53 -10.18 -6.93
CA ASN A 81 16.45 -9.41 -7.52
C ASN A 81 17.00 -8.13 -8.14
N ASP A 82 16.13 -7.45 -8.87
CA ASP A 82 16.43 -6.25 -9.63
C ASP A 82 16.35 -4.96 -8.80
N ARG A 83 15.91 -5.02 -7.55
CA ARG A 83 15.71 -3.85 -6.68
C ARG A 83 16.95 -2.95 -6.55
N PRO A 84 18.20 -3.46 -6.51
CA PRO A 84 19.39 -2.60 -6.47
C PRO A 84 19.63 -1.80 -7.75
N TYR A 85 19.05 -2.23 -8.87
CA TYR A 85 19.38 -1.75 -10.21
C TYR A 85 18.24 -0.92 -10.81
N ALA A 86 16.99 -1.25 -10.50
CA ALA A 86 15.78 -0.60 -11.01
C ALA A 86 15.45 0.72 -10.31
N ALA A 87 15.25 1.81 -11.07
CA ALA A 87 14.86 3.15 -10.62
C ALA A 87 13.42 3.18 -10.06
N SER A 88 13.26 2.56 -8.89
CA SER A 88 12.01 2.23 -8.21
C SER A 88 11.57 3.31 -7.22
N SER A 89 10.55 3.02 -6.41
CA SER A 89 10.14 3.81 -5.25
C SER A 89 11.28 4.16 -4.27
N MET A 90 12.36 3.39 -4.24
CA MET A 90 13.57 3.69 -3.46
C MET A 90 14.34 4.91 -3.99
N LEU A 91 14.37 5.10 -5.31
CA LEU A 91 14.97 6.29 -5.92
C LEU A 91 14.14 7.54 -5.65
N ALA A 92 12.81 7.41 -5.63
CA ALA A 92 11.91 8.49 -5.20
C ALA A 92 12.16 8.90 -3.74
N ALA A 93 12.38 7.93 -2.84
CA ALA A 93 12.76 8.22 -1.46
C ALA A 93 14.11 8.94 -1.36
N ALA A 94 15.09 8.55 -2.19
CA ALA A 94 16.37 9.25 -2.28
C ALA A 94 16.19 10.70 -2.79
N LEU A 95 15.39 10.93 -3.84
CA LEU A 95 15.03 12.28 -4.33
C LEU A 95 14.43 13.13 -3.19
N GLY A 96 13.43 12.62 -2.49
CA GLY A 96 12.74 13.33 -1.41
C GLY A 96 13.64 13.62 -0.19
N LYS A 97 14.68 12.81 0.04
CA LYS A 97 15.69 13.07 1.08
C LYS A 97 16.72 14.10 0.64
N VAL A 98 17.29 13.92 -0.55
CA VAL A 98 18.47 14.63 -1.03
C VAL A 98 18.13 16.01 -1.60
N PHE A 99 16.99 16.12 -2.28
CA PHE A 99 16.53 17.34 -2.97
C PHE A 99 15.28 17.95 -2.36
N ARG A 100 14.99 17.65 -1.09
CA ARG A 100 13.81 18.19 -0.36
C ARG A 100 13.63 19.70 -0.53
N THR A 101 14.70 20.46 -0.32
CA THR A 101 14.69 21.94 -0.41
C THR A 101 14.38 22.41 -1.83
N ALA A 102 14.95 21.75 -2.84
CA ALA A 102 14.69 22.04 -4.25
C ALA A 102 13.24 21.72 -4.64
N ILE A 103 12.69 20.59 -4.17
CA ILE A 103 11.28 20.21 -4.37
C ILE A 103 10.34 21.28 -3.78
N SER A 104 10.70 21.88 -2.63
CA SER A 104 9.91 22.97 -2.04
C SER A 104 10.02 24.31 -2.78
N GLY A 105 10.84 24.40 -3.83
CA GLY A 105 11.04 25.64 -4.60
C GLY A 105 11.80 26.73 -3.84
N THR A 106 12.61 26.38 -2.83
CA THR A 106 13.34 27.36 -2.03
C THR A 106 14.82 27.41 -2.41
N CYS A 107 15.38 28.62 -2.61
CA CYS A 107 16.81 28.86 -2.81
C CYS A 107 17.20 30.20 -2.18
N THR A 108 17.91 30.19 -1.05
CA THR A 108 18.31 31.42 -0.36
C THR A 108 19.54 32.07 -0.98
N ALA A 109 20.44 31.28 -1.57
CA ALA A 109 21.66 31.78 -2.19
C ALA A 109 21.39 32.57 -3.48
N ARG A 110 20.34 32.19 -4.21
CA ARG A 110 19.91 32.80 -5.48
C ARG A 110 18.37 32.80 -5.57
N PRO A 111 17.69 33.71 -4.85
CA PRO A 111 16.22 33.73 -4.72
C PRO A 111 15.44 33.93 -6.02
N GLU A 112 16.09 34.46 -7.05
CA GLU A 112 15.51 34.73 -8.37
C GLU A 112 15.42 33.49 -9.27
N LEU A 113 16.12 32.40 -8.94
CA LEU A 113 16.20 31.21 -9.78
C LEU A 113 15.01 30.24 -9.66
N PRO A 114 14.42 29.97 -8.47
CA PRO A 114 13.41 28.90 -8.33
C PRO A 114 12.14 29.08 -9.18
N ALA A 115 11.79 30.33 -9.47
CA ALA A 115 10.62 30.66 -10.29
C ALA A 115 10.88 30.53 -11.80
N GLN A 116 12.14 30.39 -12.22
CA GLN A 116 12.50 30.33 -13.63
C GLN A 116 12.21 28.94 -14.20
N GLU A 117 11.68 28.91 -15.42
CA GLU A 117 11.58 27.71 -16.21
C GLU A 117 12.91 27.45 -16.90
N LEU A 118 13.42 26.23 -16.76
CA LEU A 118 14.69 25.80 -17.30
C LEU A 118 14.46 24.77 -18.41
N PRO A 119 15.22 24.80 -19.51
CA PRO A 119 15.33 23.64 -20.39
C PRO A 119 16.00 22.51 -19.61
N LEU A 120 15.24 21.45 -19.35
CA LEU A 120 15.63 20.30 -18.57
C LEU A 120 15.58 19.02 -19.41
N VAL A 121 16.58 18.17 -19.22
CA VAL A 121 16.60 16.79 -19.71
C VAL A 121 16.78 15.87 -18.52
N VAL A 122 15.86 14.92 -18.35
CA VAL A 122 15.93 13.88 -17.30
C VAL A 122 16.14 12.53 -17.97
N GLU A 123 17.14 11.76 -17.52
CA GLU A 123 17.42 10.42 -18.05
C GLU A 123 17.42 9.37 -16.93
N ILE A 124 16.69 8.29 -17.17
CA ILE A 124 16.55 7.14 -16.27
C ILE A 124 16.75 5.86 -17.09
N PRO A 125 17.94 5.24 -17.01
CA PRO A 125 18.28 4.09 -17.88
C PRO A 125 17.49 2.81 -17.62
N ALA A 126 16.95 2.64 -16.40
CA ALA A 126 16.29 1.40 -15.99
C ALA A 126 15.08 1.70 -15.09
N LEU A 127 13.98 2.14 -15.68
CA LEU A 127 12.75 2.47 -14.99
C LEU A 127 11.76 1.29 -15.05
N PRO A 128 11.35 0.69 -13.92
CA PRO A 128 10.24 -0.26 -13.94
C PRO A 128 8.96 0.43 -14.40
N SER A 129 8.29 -0.13 -15.41
CA SER A 129 6.96 0.32 -15.82
C SER A 129 6.04 -0.89 -16.00
N ARG A 130 5.21 -1.16 -14.97
CA ARG A 130 4.20 -2.23 -15.03
C ARG A 130 3.08 -1.96 -16.04
N GLY A 131 2.98 -0.75 -16.58
CA GLY A 131 2.04 -0.38 -17.66
C GLY A 131 2.73 -0.17 -19.01
N GLY A 132 4.00 -0.58 -19.14
CA GLY A 132 4.77 -0.40 -20.37
C GLY A 132 5.07 1.07 -20.71
N PRO A 133 5.56 1.33 -21.94
CA PRO A 133 5.84 2.68 -22.43
C PRO A 133 4.61 3.60 -22.43
N ASP A 134 3.45 3.09 -22.81
CA ASP A 134 2.20 3.87 -22.92
C ASP A 134 1.80 4.56 -21.61
N LEU A 135 1.99 3.88 -20.48
CA LEU A 135 1.72 4.47 -19.17
C LEU A 135 2.67 5.63 -18.87
N VAL A 136 3.94 5.52 -19.25
CA VAL A 136 4.92 6.59 -19.03
C VAL A 136 4.51 7.85 -19.80
N GLU A 137 4.08 7.67 -21.05
CA GLU A 137 3.58 8.78 -21.86
C GLU A 137 2.35 9.45 -21.24
N ARG A 138 1.36 8.67 -20.81
CA ARG A 138 0.13 9.19 -20.17
C ARG A 138 0.41 9.96 -18.88
N LEU A 139 1.46 9.60 -18.15
CA LEU A 139 1.81 10.25 -16.88
C LEU A 139 2.67 11.51 -17.07
N PHE A 140 3.57 11.55 -18.06
CA PHE A 140 4.49 12.67 -18.21
C PHE A 140 4.10 13.69 -19.30
N ARG A 141 3.47 13.27 -20.42
CA ARG A 141 3.08 14.21 -21.49
C ARG A 141 2.13 15.33 -21.00
N PRO A 142 1.10 15.06 -20.18
CA PRO A 142 0.20 16.13 -19.69
C PRO A 142 0.90 17.19 -18.83
N LEU A 143 2.09 16.88 -18.30
CA LEU A 143 2.90 17.77 -17.47
C LEU A 143 3.87 18.64 -18.26
N GLY A 144 3.76 18.65 -19.60
CA GLY A 144 4.62 19.46 -20.47
C GLY A 144 5.96 18.81 -20.84
N TRP A 145 6.12 17.51 -20.59
CA TRP A 145 7.29 16.76 -21.04
C TRP A 145 7.12 16.23 -22.46
N ASP A 146 8.15 16.38 -23.27
CA ASP A 146 8.41 15.48 -24.38
C ASP A 146 9.03 14.18 -23.86
N VAL A 147 8.46 13.04 -24.27
CA VAL A 147 8.76 11.72 -23.70
C VAL A 147 9.34 10.82 -24.78
N ASP A 148 10.62 10.45 -24.64
CA ASP A 148 11.25 9.36 -25.38
C ASP A 148 11.40 8.17 -24.42
N VAL A 149 10.63 7.12 -24.68
CA VAL A 149 10.57 5.92 -23.84
C VAL A 149 10.79 4.69 -24.71
N ARG A 150 11.71 3.81 -24.30
CA ARG A 150 12.09 2.62 -25.07
C ARG A 150 12.05 1.38 -24.20
N GLY A 151 11.43 0.32 -24.68
CA GLY A 151 11.46 -0.99 -24.03
C GLY A 151 12.89 -1.52 -23.96
N VAL A 152 13.29 -2.05 -22.80
CA VAL A 152 14.59 -2.72 -22.64
C VAL A 152 14.37 -4.20 -22.89
N PRO A 153 15.06 -4.84 -23.86
CA PRO A 153 14.90 -6.28 -24.11
C PRO A 153 15.28 -7.09 -22.87
N LEU A 154 14.56 -8.19 -22.60
CA LEU A 154 14.85 -9.04 -21.43
C LEU A 154 16.26 -9.64 -21.53
N ASP A 155 16.61 -10.13 -22.73
CA ASP A 155 17.96 -10.54 -23.07
C ASP A 155 18.21 -10.26 -24.57
N PRO A 156 19.16 -9.38 -24.94
CA PRO A 156 19.42 -9.06 -26.33
C PRO A 156 19.96 -10.25 -27.14
N THR A 157 20.47 -11.29 -26.47
CA THR A 157 20.95 -12.52 -27.11
C THR A 157 19.82 -13.53 -27.35
N VAL A 158 18.65 -13.34 -26.72
CA VAL A 158 17.47 -14.20 -26.86
C VAL A 158 16.22 -13.37 -27.19
N PRO A 159 16.08 -12.83 -28.42
CA PRO A 159 14.99 -11.92 -28.78
C PRO A 159 13.59 -12.51 -28.61
N ALA A 160 13.45 -13.84 -28.66
CA ALA A 160 12.18 -14.55 -28.47
C ALA A 160 11.56 -14.35 -27.08
N TRP A 161 12.32 -13.89 -26.09
CA TRP A 161 11.81 -13.56 -24.75
C TRP A 161 11.11 -12.20 -24.68
N GLY A 162 11.25 -11.36 -25.71
CA GLY A 162 10.63 -10.05 -25.78
C GLY A 162 11.25 -9.02 -24.83
N ASP A 163 10.50 -7.96 -24.59
CA ASP A 163 10.92 -6.86 -23.72
C ASP A 163 10.78 -7.21 -22.24
N SER A 164 11.69 -6.70 -21.44
CA SER A 164 11.59 -6.70 -19.99
C SER A 164 10.50 -5.73 -19.52
N ARG A 165 10.21 -5.75 -18.22
CA ARG A 165 9.33 -4.75 -17.58
C ARG A 165 9.99 -3.37 -17.40
N TYR A 166 11.22 -3.20 -17.87
CA TYR A 166 11.99 -1.98 -17.75
C TYR A 166 11.93 -1.18 -19.03
N VAL A 167 11.91 0.13 -18.86
CA VAL A 167 12.06 1.09 -19.95
C VAL A 167 13.27 1.98 -19.69
N GLU A 168 13.92 2.39 -20.77
CA GLU A 168 14.80 3.54 -20.78
C GLU A 168 13.94 4.78 -21.01
N LEU A 169 14.05 5.77 -20.11
CA LEU A 169 13.25 6.99 -20.16
C LEU A 169 14.15 8.22 -20.32
N ARG A 170 13.82 9.05 -21.30
CA ARG A 170 14.34 10.40 -21.48
C ARG A 170 13.19 11.40 -21.57
N LEU A 171 13.16 12.35 -20.64
CA LEU A 171 12.19 13.44 -20.61
C LEU A 171 12.89 14.74 -21.01
N THR A 172 12.29 15.52 -21.91
CA THR A 172 12.78 16.86 -22.29
C THR A 172 11.66 17.88 -22.11
N GLY A 173 11.92 19.00 -21.45
CA GLY A 173 10.88 20.00 -21.18
C GLY A 173 11.45 21.32 -20.71
N THR A 174 10.63 22.37 -20.73
CA THR A 174 10.96 23.69 -20.14
C THR A 174 10.07 23.90 -18.93
N LEU A 175 10.64 23.72 -17.74
CA LEU A 175 9.88 23.61 -16.49
C LEU A 175 10.70 24.22 -15.34
N ARG A 176 10.02 24.67 -14.28
CA ARG A 176 10.72 24.94 -13.02
C ARG A 176 11.30 23.64 -12.47
N LEU A 177 12.50 23.74 -11.89
CA LEU A 177 13.16 22.55 -11.32
C LEU A 177 12.34 21.90 -10.20
N ALA A 178 11.68 22.70 -9.36
CA ALA A 178 10.83 22.20 -8.28
C ALA A 178 9.72 21.29 -8.83
N ASP A 179 9.05 21.72 -9.90
CA ASP A 179 7.94 21.01 -10.52
C ASP A 179 8.45 19.71 -11.15
N ALA A 180 9.55 19.77 -11.91
CA ALA A 180 10.20 18.60 -12.49
C ALA A 180 10.57 17.54 -11.44
N LEU A 181 11.16 17.95 -10.31
CA LEU A 181 11.49 17.04 -9.22
C LEU A 181 10.25 16.50 -8.50
N SER A 182 9.19 17.31 -8.38
CA SER A 182 7.91 16.88 -7.80
C SER A 182 7.22 15.81 -8.66
N HIS A 183 7.23 15.99 -9.99
CA HIS A 183 6.72 15.02 -10.95
C HIS A 183 7.43 13.68 -10.78
N LEU A 184 8.77 13.68 -10.75
CA LEU A 184 9.57 12.46 -10.54
C LEU A 184 9.31 11.82 -9.17
N TYR A 185 9.24 12.62 -8.10
CA TYR A 185 8.99 12.13 -6.75
C TYR A 185 7.64 11.40 -6.63
N VAL A 186 6.60 11.90 -7.32
CA VAL A 186 5.26 11.30 -7.29
C VAL A 186 5.12 10.15 -8.29
N LEU A 187 5.65 10.28 -9.51
CA LEU A 187 5.36 9.35 -10.61
C LEU A 187 6.26 8.12 -10.64
N LEU A 188 7.49 8.18 -10.12
CA LEU A 188 8.35 6.98 -10.07
C LEU A 188 7.73 5.84 -9.25
N PRO A 189 7.17 6.07 -8.04
CA PRO A 189 6.42 5.03 -7.32
C PRO A 189 5.17 4.52 -8.06
N VAL A 190 4.50 5.38 -8.84
CA VAL A 190 3.30 5.02 -9.63
C VAL A 190 3.64 4.06 -10.76
N LEU A 191 4.79 4.27 -11.42
CA LEU A 191 5.29 3.41 -12.50
C LEU A 191 5.81 2.07 -11.97
N ASP A 192 6.50 2.11 -10.84
CA ASP A 192 6.98 0.92 -10.13
C ASP A 192 5.80 0.02 -9.75
N GLY A 193 4.74 0.58 -9.14
CA GLY A 193 3.52 -0.16 -8.80
C GLY A 193 3.69 -1.17 -7.64
N ASP A 194 4.83 -1.14 -6.94
CA ASP A 194 5.14 -1.95 -5.75
C ASP A 194 5.86 -1.06 -4.73
N LYS A 195 5.11 -0.58 -3.73
CA LYS A 195 5.69 0.16 -2.61
C LYS A 195 6.15 -0.84 -1.55
N HIS A 196 7.46 -0.85 -1.31
CA HIS A 196 8.08 -1.75 -0.34
C HIS A 196 7.96 -1.26 1.13
N TYR A 197 6.98 -0.43 1.47
CA TYR A 197 6.70 -0.01 2.85
C TYR A 197 5.19 0.20 3.03
N TRP A 198 4.74 0.15 4.29
CA TRP A 198 3.33 0.32 4.63
C TRP A 198 2.91 1.77 4.35
N VAL A 199 1.83 1.94 3.58
CA VAL A 199 1.26 3.24 3.22
C VAL A 199 0.14 3.56 4.19
N GLY A 200 0.29 4.64 4.95
CA GLY A 200 -0.71 5.15 5.90
C GLY A 200 -1.37 6.45 5.45
N PRO A 201 -2.29 7.01 6.25
CA PRO A 201 -2.95 8.29 5.96
C PRO A 201 -1.99 9.46 5.76
N ASP A 202 -0.81 9.43 6.37
CA ASP A 202 0.25 10.44 6.21
C ASP A 202 0.80 10.50 4.78
N GLU A 203 0.68 9.41 4.01
CA GLU A 203 1.06 9.41 2.60
C GLU A 203 0.09 10.20 1.70
N ILE A 204 -1.15 10.41 2.14
CA ILE A 204 -2.07 11.31 1.44
C ILE A 204 -1.51 12.73 1.51
N ASP A 205 -1.12 13.20 2.71
CA ASP A 205 -0.59 14.56 2.87
C ASP A 205 0.72 14.75 2.11
N LYS A 206 1.56 13.71 2.02
CA LYS A 206 2.78 13.73 1.20
C LYS A 206 2.47 13.80 -0.29
N LEU A 207 1.50 13.02 -0.76
CA LEU A 207 1.03 13.06 -2.16
C LEU A 207 0.47 14.43 -2.51
N LEU A 208 -0.42 14.99 -1.69
CA LEU A 208 -1.05 16.29 -1.94
C LEU A 208 -0.03 17.42 -1.93
N ARG A 209 0.91 17.41 -0.99
CA ARG A 209 1.97 18.42 -0.92
C ARG A 209 2.92 18.35 -2.12
N ALA A 210 3.32 17.14 -2.52
CA ALA A 210 4.20 16.97 -3.68
C ALA A 210 3.46 17.13 -5.02
N GLY A 211 2.16 16.94 -5.03
CA GLY A 211 1.27 17.12 -6.17
C GLY A 211 0.71 18.54 -6.30
N GLU A 212 1.04 19.44 -5.38
CA GLU A 212 0.50 20.80 -5.35
C GLU A 212 0.80 21.53 -6.67
N GLY A 213 -0.21 22.18 -7.23
CA GLY A 213 -0.11 22.94 -8.47
C GLY A 213 -0.30 22.14 -9.76
N TRP A 214 -0.25 20.79 -9.74
CA TRP A 214 -0.35 19.99 -10.98
C TRP A 214 -1.23 18.74 -10.86
N LEU A 215 -1.24 18.06 -9.72
CA LEU A 215 -1.87 16.73 -9.59
C LEU A 215 -3.39 16.80 -9.73
N ALA A 216 -4.01 17.87 -9.22
CA ALA A 216 -5.46 18.01 -9.25
C ALA A 216 -5.99 18.17 -10.71
N ALA A 217 -5.24 18.90 -11.54
CA ALA A 217 -5.53 19.07 -12.97
C ALA A 217 -5.06 17.89 -13.85
N HIS A 218 -4.33 16.92 -13.30
CA HIS A 218 -3.76 15.82 -14.10
C HIS A 218 -4.87 14.86 -14.58
N PRO A 219 -4.92 14.47 -15.87
CA PRO A 219 -5.97 13.59 -16.39
C PRO A 219 -5.94 12.20 -15.74
N GLU A 220 -4.76 11.75 -15.32
CA GLU A 220 -4.55 10.47 -14.62
C GLU A 220 -4.55 10.58 -13.09
N ARG A 221 -5.09 11.66 -12.49
CA ARG A 221 -5.02 11.90 -11.04
C ARG A 221 -5.54 10.74 -10.19
N GLU A 222 -6.61 10.07 -10.64
CA GLU A 222 -7.18 8.90 -9.96
C GLU A 222 -6.22 7.72 -10.00
N LEU A 223 -5.66 7.41 -11.18
CA LEU A 223 -4.67 6.36 -11.36
C LEU A 223 -3.41 6.62 -10.53
N ILE A 224 -2.94 7.88 -10.52
CA ILE A 224 -1.81 8.33 -9.72
C ILE A 224 -2.10 8.13 -8.24
N ALA A 225 -3.23 8.61 -7.74
CA ALA A 225 -3.62 8.45 -6.33
C ALA A 225 -3.71 6.97 -5.93
N HIS A 226 -4.36 6.14 -6.76
CA HIS A 226 -4.48 4.71 -6.52
C HIS A 226 -3.12 4.02 -6.43
N ARG A 227 -2.26 4.18 -7.44
CA ARG A 227 -0.98 3.49 -7.46
C ARG A 227 0.01 4.05 -6.44
N TYR A 228 0.00 5.37 -6.23
CA TYR A 228 0.82 6.00 -5.20
C TYR A 228 0.42 5.50 -3.81
N LEU A 229 -0.86 5.28 -3.54
CA LEU A 229 -1.33 4.82 -2.24
C LEU A 229 -1.44 3.29 -2.15
N ALA A 230 -0.57 2.58 -2.89
CA ALA A 230 -0.49 1.11 -2.91
C ALA A 230 -1.83 0.42 -3.18
N ASN A 231 -2.67 1.02 -4.01
CA ASN A 231 -4.02 0.60 -4.37
C ASN A 231 -5.00 0.50 -3.18
N GLN A 232 -4.73 1.19 -2.07
CA GLN A 232 -5.66 1.30 -0.94
C GLN A 232 -6.81 2.24 -1.32
N ARG A 233 -7.99 1.65 -1.60
CA ARG A 233 -9.15 2.36 -2.14
C ARG A 233 -9.61 3.52 -1.26
N ASP A 234 -9.65 3.32 0.06
CA ASP A 234 -10.11 4.36 1.00
C ASP A 234 -9.15 5.56 1.03
N LEU A 235 -7.84 5.30 1.03
CA LEU A 235 -6.85 6.38 0.98
C LEU A 235 -6.87 7.10 -0.37
N ALA A 236 -6.99 6.36 -1.47
CA ALA A 236 -7.04 6.92 -2.81
C ALA A 236 -8.31 7.76 -3.02
N ALA A 237 -9.47 7.28 -2.58
CA ALA A 237 -10.72 8.04 -2.63
C ALA A 237 -10.62 9.33 -1.81
N ALA A 238 -10.11 9.25 -0.57
CA ALA A 238 -9.90 10.43 0.27
C ALA A 238 -8.90 11.43 -0.35
N ALA A 239 -7.85 10.95 -1.02
CA ALA A 239 -6.91 11.82 -1.73
C ALA A 239 -7.57 12.50 -2.94
N VAL A 240 -8.33 11.76 -3.75
CA VAL A 240 -9.05 12.28 -4.93
C VAL A 240 -10.11 13.30 -4.52
N GLU A 241 -10.86 13.04 -3.44
CA GLU A 241 -11.85 13.98 -2.89
C GLU A 241 -11.18 15.30 -2.46
N ARG A 242 -10.03 15.22 -1.77
CA ARG A 242 -9.26 16.40 -1.37
C ARG A 242 -8.69 17.16 -2.57
N LEU A 243 -8.25 16.47 -3.62
CA LEU A 243 -7.80 17.09 -4.88
C LEU A 243 -8.97 17.82 -5.56
N ALA A 244 -10.14 17.20 -5.64
CA ALA A 244 -11.33 17.80 -6.23
C ALA A 244 -11.80 19.05 -5.44
N ALA A 245 -11.73 19.01 -4.11
CA ALA A 245 -12.02 20.17 -3.27
C ALA A 245 -11.04 21.33 -3.50
N SER A 246 -9.75 21.01 -3.71
CA SER A 246 -8.71 22.00 -4.02
C SER A 246 -8.90 22.62 -5.42
N ASP A 247 -9.32 21.85 -6.41
CA ASP A 247 -9.67 22.35 -7.75
C ASP A 247 -10.82 23.35 -7.69
N VAL A 248 -11.86 23.06 -6.91
CA VAL A 248 -13.00 23.97 -6.72
C VAL A 248 -12.56 25.27 -6.04
N LEU A 249 -11.73 25.21 -5.00
CA LEU A 249 -11.23 26.40 -4.32
C LEU A 249 -10.38 27.29 -5.25
N THR A 250 -9.50 26.66 -6.04
CA THR A 250 -8.64 27.36 -7.01
C THR A 250 -9.46 27.98 -8.14
N ALA A 251 -10.51 27.30 -8.59
CA ALA A 251 -11.43 27.83 -9.60
C ALA A 251 -12.29 29.00 -9.08
N LEU A 252 -12.61 29.03 -7.78
CA LEU A 252 -13.34 30.13 -7.14
C LEU A 252 -12.44 31.36 -6.92
N ASP A 253 -11.16 31.17 -6.57
CA ASP A 253 -10.17 32.25 -6.47
C ASP A 253 -9.83 32.87 -7.83
N GLY A 254 -9.99 32.11 -8.93
CA GLY A 254 -9.84 32.59 -10.31
C GLY A 254 -11.00 33.45 -10.82
N ALA A 255 -12.11 33.56 -10.07
CA ALA A 255 -13.33 34.26 -10.46
C ALA A 255 -13.68 35.40 -9.49
N GLY A 256 -12.77 36.36 -9.28
CA GLY A 256 -13.05 37.54 -8.45
C GLY A 256 -12.06 38.69 -8.65
N THR A 257 -12.56 39.82 -9.13
CA THR A 257 -11.84 41.06 -9.48
C THR A 257 -11.07 41.74 -8.34
N PHE A 258 -9.93 42.33 -8.74
CA PHE A 258 -9.12 43.35 -8.05
C PHE A 258 -9.87 44.33 -7.13
N ASN A 259 -9.29 44.60 -5.95
CA ASN A 259 -9.02 45.97 -5.52
C ASN A 259 -7.85 46.00 -4.54
N GLY A 260 -6.77 46.66 -4.94
CA GLY A 260 -5.59 46.93 -4.12
C GLY A 260 -5.69 48.28 -3.41
N VAL A 261 -5.19 48.31 -2.16
CA VAL A 261 -4.59 49.41 -1.39
C VAL A 261 -4.15 48.74 -0.08
N GLY A 262 -3.00 48.94 0.54
CA GLY A 262 -1.87 49.85 0.43
C GLY A 262 -0.94 49.50 1.61
N ALA A 263 0.33 49.87 1.51
CA ALA A 263 1.44 49.42 2.34
C ALA A 263 1.49 49.94 3.80
N PHE A 264 2.40 49.30 4.56
CA PHE A 264 3.24 49.78 5.68
C PHE A 264 2.97 49.33 7.13
N ASP A 265 4.03 48.71 7.68
CA ASP A 265 4.64 48.80 9.02
C ASP A 265 3.93 48.43 10.33
N GLY A 266 4.69 47.74 11.19
CA GLY A 266 4.82 48.15 12.61
C GLY A 266 4.21 47.24 13.69
N ALA A 267 5.10 46.48 14.33
CA ALA A 267 5.17 46.12 15.76
C ALA A 267 3.95 46.21 16.73
N ALA A 268 3.84 45.13 17.53
CA ALA A 268 3.58 45.08 18.98
C ALA A 268 2.19 45.35 19.58
N ALA A 269 1.73 44.32 20.33
CA ALA A 269 1.03 44.33 21.63
C ALA A 269 -0.37 44.96 21.78
N GLY A 270 -1.23 44.23 22.52
CA GLY A 270 -2.36 44.82 23.27
C GLY A 270 -3.71 44.22 22.93
N GLY A 271 -4.35 43.58 23.92
CA GLY A 271 -5.65 42.95 23.79
C GLY A 271 -6.84 43.90 23.67
N GLY A 272 -7.98 43.32 23.32
CA GLY A 272 -9.27 44.00 23.27
C GLY A 272 -10.34 43.09 22.69
N ALA A 273 -11.03 42.36 23.57
CA ALA A 273 -12.24 41.63 23.23
C ALA A 273 -13.31 42.62 22.75
N VAL A 274 -13.92 42.34 21.60
CA VAL A 274 -15.20 42.93 21.23
C VAL A 274 -16.09 41.82 20.68
N ALA A 275 -17.19 41.59 21.37
CA ALA A 275 -18.21 40.61 21.07
C ALA A 275 -18.96 41.00 19.78
N GLY A 276 -18.98 40.08 18.81
CA GLY A 276 -19.89 40.08 17.67
C GLY A 276 -20.68 38.77 17.69
N ALA A 277 -22.01 38.87 17.70
CA ALA A 277 -22.97 37.80 17.90
C ALA A 277 -22.84 36.65 16.87
N PRO A 278 -23.14 35.39 17.26
CA PRO A 278 -23.10 34.26 16.34
C PRO A 278 -24.28 34.34 15.36
N ILE A 279 -23.97 34.28 14.07
CA ILE A 279 -24.96 34.05 13.03
C ILE A 279 -25.13 32.52 12.95
N THR A 280 -26.09 31.98 13.69
CA THR A 280 -26.59 30.62 13.48
C THR A 280 -27.44 30.60 12.22
N GLN A 281 -26.83 30.32 11.07
CA GLN A 281 -27.56 29.80 9.92
C GLN A 281 -27.72 28.30 10.12
N GLU A 282 -28.95 27.89 10.44
CA GLU A 282 -29.38 26.49 10.38
C GLU A 282 -29.20 25.98 8.96
N ILE A 283 -28.11 25.25 8.73
CA ILE A 283 -27.99 24.34 7.60
C ILE A 283 -28.94 23.17 7.92
N PRO A 284 -29.90 22.81 7.05
CA PRO A 284 -30.71 21.62 7.26
C PRO A 284 -29.77 20.43 7.39
N GLU A 285 -29.72 19.85 8.59
CA GLU A 285 -29.02 18.61 8.88
C GLU A 285 -29.71 17.51 8.06
N VAL A 286 -29.21 17.28 6.84
CA VAL A 286 -29.48 16.05 6.12
C VAL A 286 -28.79 14.98 6.97
N ALA A 287 -29.57 14.31 7.82
CA ALA A 287 -29.11 13.18 8.60
C ALA A 287 -28.41 12.21 7.64
N ALA A 288 -27.07 12.24 7.65
CA ALA A 288 -26.28 11.29 6.92
C ALA A 288 -26.71 9.92 7.42
N ALA A 289 -27.22 9.08 6.52
CA ALA A 289 -27.47 7.68 6.84
C ALA A 289 -26.20 7.11 7.50
N PRO A 290 -26.31 6.31 8.56
CA PRO A 290 -25.15 5.77 9.24
C PRO A 290 -24.23 5.10 8.20
N PRO A 291 -22.91 5.30 8.27
CA PRO A 291 -21.99 4.77 7.28
C PRO A 291 -22.19 3.26 7.18
N THR A 292 -22.45 2.77 5.96
CA THR A 292 -22.61 1.34 5.70
C THR A 292 -21.35 0.62 6.20
N PRO A 293 -21.47 -0.36 7.11
CA PRO A 293 -20.31 -1.04 7.66
C PRO A 293 -19.50 -1.69 6.53
N SER A 294 -18.17 -1.54 6.59
CA SER A 294 -17.26 -2.14 5.61
C SER A 294 -17.38 -3.65 5.58
N LEU A 295 -17.11 -4.27 4.43
CA LEU A 295 -17.16 -5.73 4.29
C LEU A 295 -16.22 -6.44 5.27
N ALA A 296 -15.03 -5.88 5.51
CA ALA A 296 -14.09 -6.40 6.51
C ALA A 296 -14.65 -6.35 7.94
N ARG A 297 -15.44 -5.31 8.26
CA ARG A 297 -16.15 -5.22 9.53
C ARG A 297 -17.25 -6.28 9.62
N LEU A 298 -18.13 -6.34 8.61
CA LEU A 298 -19.21 -7.32 8.53
C LEU A 298 -18.71 -8.77 8.66
N ARG A 299 -17.60 -9.08 7.99
CA ARG A 299 -16.96 -10.40 8.06
C ARG A 299 -16.55 -10.79 9.46
N ALA A 300 -15.81 -9.92 10.11
CA ALA A 300 -15.33 -10.24 11.44
C ALA A 300 -16.43 -10.18 12.50
N ASP A 301 -17.44 -9.32 12.32
CA ASP A 301 -18.63 -9.33 13.18
C ASP A 301 -19.39 -10.67 13.02
N ALA A 302 -19.50 -11.21 11.80
CA ALA A 302 -20.05 -12.53 11.54
C ALA A 302 -19.21 -13.66 12.16
N VAL A 303 -17.88 -13.62 12.02
CA VAL A 303 -16.97 -14.58 12.67
C VAL A 303 -17.14 -14.55 14.20
N LEU A 304 -17.20 -13.37 14.81
CA LEU A 304 -17.39 -13.23 16.25
C LEU A 304 -18.76 -13.75 16.71
N ALA A 305 -19.81 -13.58 15.91
CA ALA A 305 -21.12 -14.17 16.19
C ALA A 305 -21.05 -15.70 16.21
N GLU A 306 -20.41 -16.31 15.20
CA GLU A 306 -20.23 -17.77 15.14
C GLU A 306 -19.39 -18.33 16.30
N LEU A 307 -18.33 -17.61 16.72
CA LEU A 307 -17.53 -17.98 17.88
C LEU A 307 -18.33 -17.93 19.19
N ARG A 308 -19.24 -16.94 19.34
CA ARG A 308 -20.12 -16.81 20.50
C ARG A 308 -21.21 -17.88 20.51
N ASP A 309 -21.84 -18.15 19.38
CA ASP A 309 -22.86 -19.20 19.26
C ASP A 309 -22.27 -20.58 19.52
N ALA A 310 -21.02 -20.78 19.12
CA ALA A 310 -20.25 -21.97 19.47
C ALA A 310 -19.88 -22.03 20.97
N GLY A 311 -19.94 -20.93 21.72
CA GLY A 311 -19.46 -20.84 23.10
C GLY A 311 -17.95 -21.07 23.22
N ALA A 312 -17.16 -20.61 22.24
CA ALA A 312 -15.71 -20.77 22.23
C ALA A 312 -15.07 -19.87 23.30
N ARG A 313 -14.20 -20.46 24.14
CA ARG A 313 -13.44 -19.70 25.16
C ARG A 313 -11.97 -19.61 24.81
N THR A 314 -11.48 -20.56 24.02
CA THR A 314 -10.12 -20.54 23.48
C THR A 314 -10.18 -20.46 21.96
N VAL A 315 -9.61 -19.39 21.39
CA VAL A 315 -9.66 -19.12 19.95
C VAL A 315 -8.26 -19.00 19.36
N VAL A 316 -8.01 -19.69 18.26
CA VAL A 316 -6.81 -19.49 17.44
C VAL A 316 -7.17 -18.80 16.12
N ASP A 317 -6.48 -17.71 15.83
CA ASP A 317 -6.56 -16.98 14.57
C ASP A 317 -5.40 -17.42 13.68
N LEU A 318 -5.71 -18.22 12.66
CA LEU A 318 -4.76 -18.86 11.76
C LEU A 318 -4.57 -17.98 10.51
N GLY A 319 -3.42 -17.33 10.41
CA GLY A 319 -3.19 -16.25 9.43
C GLY A 319 -3.65 -14.90 9.98
N CYS A 320 -3.30 -14.59 11.22
CA CYS A 320 -3.83 -13.44 11.96
C CYS A 320 -3.41 -12.06 11.40
N GLY A 321 -2.43 -12.02 10.49
CA GLY A 321 -1.91 -10.79 9.90
C GLY A 321 -1.48 -9.79 10.97
N GLU A 322 -1.84 -8.53 10.79
CA GLU A 322 -1.54 -7.43 11.72
C GLU A 322 -2.49 -7.40 12.95
N GLY A 323 -3.23 -8.46 13.23
CA GLY A 323 -4.00 -8.62 14.46
C GLY A 323 -5.37 -7.93 14.49
N ALA A 324 -5.99 -7.68 13.33
CA ALA A 324 -7.29 -7.01 13.26
C ALA A 324 -8.43 -7.80 13.91
N LEU A 325 -8.42 -9.14 13.81
CA LEU A 325 -9.38 -10.00 14.53
C LEU A 325 -8.97 -10.17 16.00
N LEU A 326 -7.67 -10.35 16.27
CA LEU A 326 -7.12 -10.47 17.63
C LEU A 326 -7.54 -9.31 18.54
N ALA A 327 -7.53 -8.07 18.04
CA ALA A 327 -8.00 -6.90 18.78
C ALA A 327 -9.44 -7.07 19.29
N ARG A 328 -10.34 -7.56 18.44
CA ARG A 328 -11.75 -7.78 18.81
C ARG A 328 -11.96 -9.02 19.68
N LEU A 329 -11.16 -10.06 19.50
CA LEU A 329 -11.20 -11.24 20.38
C LEU A 329 -10.79 -10.86 21.81
N LEU A 330 -9.84 -9.94 21.97
CA LEU A 330 -9.42 -9.44 23.28
C LEU A 330 -10.48 -8.60 23.99
N GLU A 331 -11.30 -7.87 23.23
CA GLU A 331 -12.45 -7.11 23.77
C GLU A 331 -13.54 -8.02 24.34
N ASP A 332 -13.71 -9.23 23.78
CA ASP A 332 -14.67 -10.20 24.27
C ASP A 332 -14.16 -10.90 25.53
N ARG A 333 -14.77 -10.57 26.68
CA ARG A 333 -14.37 -11.10 27.99
C ARG A 333 -14.72 -12.58 28.19
N THR A 334 -15.54 -13.18 27.32
CA THR A 334 -15.84 -14.62 27.37
C THR A 334 -14.71 -15.48 26.83
N ILE A 335 -13.81 -14.88 26.05
CA ILE A 335 -12.64 -15.56 25.47
C ILE A 335 -11.50 -15.54 26.48
N GLU A 336 -11.18 -16.69 27.05
CA GLU A 336 -10.16 -16.87 28.08
C GLU A 336 -8.73 -16.95 27.49
N ARG A 337 -8.58 -17.44 26.24
CA ARG A 337 -7.27 -17.56 25.58
C ARG A 337 -7.36 -17.30 24.08
N VAL A 338 -6.40 -16.53 23.57
CA VAL A 338 -6.24 -16.17 22.16
C VAL A 338 -4.84 -16.54 21.71
N LEU A 339 -4.74 -17.24 20.58
CA LEU A 339 -3.47 -17.50 19.90
C LEU A 339 -3.53 -16.89 18.49
N GLY A 340 -2.66 -15.91 18.22
CA GLY A 340 -2.45 -15.40 16.87
C GLY A 340 -1.31 -16.15 16.19
N VAL A 341 -1.58 -16.77 15.05
CA VAL A 341 -0.57 -17.49 14.26
C VAL A 341 -0.43 -16.85 12.91
N ASP A 342 0.80 -16.55 12.50
CA ASP A 342 1.08 -16.12 11.13
C ASP A 342 2.45 -16.66 10.67
N VAL A 343 2.60 -16.88 9.36
CA VAL A 343 3.88 -17.28 8.77
C VAL A 343 4.87 -16.11 8.74
N SER A 344 4.32 -14.88 8.66
CA SER A 344 5.05 -13.63 8.65
C SER A 344 5.38 -13.17 10.06
N HIS A 345 6.65 -13.32 10.45
CA HIS A 345 7.15 -12.75 11.70
C HIS A 345 6.85 -11.24 11.80
N ARG A 346 6.98 -10.51 10.69
CA ARG A 346 6.66 -9.08 10.63
C ARG A 346 5.20 -8.78 10.95
N ALA A 347 4.27 -9.59 10.44
CA ALA A 347 2.85 -9.40 10.73
C ALA A 347 2.58 -9.56 12.23
N LEU A 348 3.27 -10.50 12.88
CA LEU A 348 3.22 -10.68 14.33
C LEU A 348 3.86 -9.51 15.10
N GLU A 349 4.97 -8.93 14.63
CA GLU A 349 5.52 -7.70 15.23
C GLU A 349 4.55 -6.51 15.09
N ALA A 350 3.94 -6.35 13.92
CA ALA A 350 2.93 -5.31 13.68
C ALA A 350 1.69 -5.52 14.55
N ALA A 351 1.22 -6.76 14.68
CA ALA A 351 0.14 -7.13 15.59
C ALA A 351 0.52 -6.82 17.04
N SER A 352 1.74 -7.16 17.46
CA SER A 352 2.25 -6.86 18.80
C SER A 352 2.21 -5.36 19.09
N ALA A 353 2.73 -4.55 18.15
CA ALA A 353 2.76 -3.10 18.26
C ALA A 353 1.35 -2.49 18.26
N ARG A 354 0.47 -2.92 17.36
CA ARG A 354 -0.92 -2.45 17.24
C ARG A 354 -1.75 -2.77 18.47
N LEU A 355 -1.57 -3.96 19.03
CA LEU A 355 -2.24 -4.39 20.25
C LEU A 355 -1.59 -3.81 21.51
N HIS A 356 -0.45 -3.13 21.38
CA HIS A 356 0.34 -2.59 22.47
C HIS A 356 0.72 -3.66 23.51
N LEU A 357 1.15 -4.85 23.07
CA LEU A 357 1.40 -5.97 23.99
C LEU A 357 2.44 -5.65 25.08
N ASP A 358 3.39 -4.76 24.82
CA ASP A 358 4.43 -4.36 25.77
C ASP A 358 3.90 -3.48 26.92
N THR A 359 2.82 -2.73 26.68
CA THR A 359 2.18 -1.85 27.67
C THR A 359 0.79 -2.34 28.08
N MET A 360 0.35 -3.47 27.53
CA MET A 360 -0.95 -4.07 27.78
C MET A 360 -1.07 -4.49 29.25
N PRO A 361 -2.20 -4.18 29.92
CA PRO A 361 -2.44 -4.64 31.28
C PRO A 361 -2.30 -6.17 31.42
N GLU A 362 -1.69 -6.62 32.51
CA GLU A 362 -1.30 -8.03 32.72
C GLU A 362 -2.46 -9.01 32.52
N HIS A 363 -3.67 -8.66 32.98
CA HIS A 363 -4.88 -9.48 32.83
C HIS A 363 -5.34 -9.69 31.38
N GLN A 364 -5.03 -8.77 30.47
CA GLN A 364 -5.26 -8.94 29.03
C GLN A 364 -4.06 -9.60 28.37
N ARG A 365 -2.84 -9.21 28.77
CA ARG A 365 -1.60 -9.74 28.20
C ARG A 365 -1.45 -11.24 28.41
N SER A 366 -1.91 -11.78 29.54
CA SER A 366 -1.88 -13.21 29.83
C SER A 366 -2.84 -14.04 28.97
N ARG A 367 -3.84 -13.40 28.34
CA ARG A 367 -4.83 -14.07 27.48
C ARG A 367 -4.32 -14.26 26.06
N ILE A 368 -3.31 -13.54 25.61
CA ILE A 368 -2.85 -13.55 24.20
C ILE A 368 -1.41 -14.02 24.05
N GLU A 369 -1.21 -14.89 23.07
CA GLU A 369 0.09 -15.31 22.58
C GLU A 369 0.16 -15.13 21.06
N LEU A 370 1.33 -14.74 20.56
CA LEU A 370 1.63 -14.67 19.13
C LEU A 370 2.69 -15.71 18.79
N ALA A 371 2.46 -16.48 17.73
CA ALA A 371 3.35 -17.57 17.34
C ALA A 371 3.59 -17.57 15.83
N GLN A 372 4.86 -17.65 15.43
CA GLN A 372 5.19 -17.85 14.02
C GLN A 372 4.99 -19.31 13.62
N SER A 373 4.17 -19.57 12.60
CA SER A 373 3.92 -20.90 12.04
C SER A 373 3.29 -20.83 10.65
N SER A 374 3.32 -21.93 9.89
CA SER A 374 2.62 -22.03 8.61
C SER A 374 1.37 -22.88 8.75
N LEU A 375 0.33 -22.52 8.00
CA LEU A 375 -0.93 -23.26 7.90
C LEU A 375 -0.76 -24.67 7.32
N THR A 376 0.36 -24.92 6.64
CA THR A 376 0.71 -26.23 6.06
C THR A 376 1.60 -27.07 6.96
N TYR A 377 1.99 -26.56 8.13
CA TYR A 377 2.77 -27.29 9.12
C TYR A 377 1.88 -27.65 10.32
N THR A 378 2.12 -28.81 10.88
CA THR A 378 1.49 -29.22 12.13
C THR A 378 2.16 -28.50 13.30
N ASP A 379 1.38 -27.84 14.13
CA ASP A 379 1.86 -27.07 15.27
C ASP A 379 1.10 -27.48 16.53
N ALA A 380 1.83 -28.06 17.50
CA ALA A 380 1.23 -28.56 18.73
C ALA A 380 0.61 -27.44 19.57
N ARG A 381 1.00 -26.18 19.39
CA ARG A 381 0.44 -25.03 20.12
C ARG A 381 -1.00 -24.74 19.72
N VAL A 382 -1.40 -25.12 18.50
CA VAL A 382 -2.76 -24.90 17.94
C VAL A 382 -3.73 -25.98 18.40
N ALA A 383 -3.23 -27.15 18.81
CA ALA A 383 -4.07 -28.25 19.24
C ALA A 383 -4.82 -27.92 20.55
N GLY A 384 -6.07 -28.39 20.64
CA GLY A 384 -6.88 -28.29 21.86
C GLY A 384 -7.61 -26.96 22.06
N PHE A 385 -7.55 -26.04 21.09
CA PHE A 385 -8.40 -24.84 21.08
C PHE A 385 -9.86 -25.20 20.76
N ASP A 386 -10.81 -24.46 21.35
CA ASP A 386 -12.24 -24.64 21.10
C ASP A 386 -12.57 -24.28 19.65
N ALA A 387 -12.03 -23.16 19.17
CA ALA A 387 -12.28 -22.68 17.83
C ALA A 387 -10.99 -22.25 17.13
N ALA A 388 -10.96 -22.49 15.82
CA ALA A 388 -9.98 -21.93 14.91
C ALA A 388 -10.67 -21.05 13.86
N VAL A 389 -9.99 -20.01 13.42
CA VAL A 389 -10.48 -19.10 12.38
C VAL A 389 -9.46 -19.02 11.24
N LEU A 390 -9.94 -19.16 10.01
CA LEU A 390 -9.22 -18.90 8.77
C LEU A 390 -9.97 -17.78 8.03
N MET A 391 -9.70 -16.52 8.38
CA MET A 391 -10.45 -15.38 7.85
C MET A 391 -9.71 -14.71 6.68
N GLU A 392 -10.15 -14.99 5.45
CA GLU A 392 -9.48 -14.54 4.20
C GLU A 392 -8.04 -15.05 4.10
N VAL A 393 -7.92 -16.38 4.13
CA VAL A 393 -6.64 -17.06 4.25
C VAL A 393 -6.47 -18.15 3.21
N VAL A 394 -7.52 -18.92 2.95
CA VAL A 394 -7.46 -20.10 2.07
C VAL A 394 -7.13 -19.73 0.62
N GLU A 395 -7.60 -18.57 0.16
CA GLU A 395 -7.34 -17.99 -1.16
C GLU A 395 -5.87 -17.60 -1.38
N HIS A 396 -5.07 -17.48 -0.30
CA HIS A 396 -3.64 -17.20 -0.38
C HIS A 396 -2.78 -18.46 -0.37
N VAL A 397 -3.39 -19.64 -0.20
CA VAL A 397 -2.69 -20.94 -0.19
C VAL A 397 -2.65 -21.49 -1.62
N ASP A 398 -1.52 -22.03 -2.05
CA ASP A 398 -1.46 -22.70 -3.36
C ASP A 398 -2.38 -23.93 -3.35
N LEU A 399 -3.20 -24.13 -4.39
CA LEU A 399 -4.16 -25.25 -4.48
C LEU A 399 -3.57 -26.63 -4.09
N PRO A 400 -2.34 -27.02 -4.52
CA PRO A 400 -1.74 -28.30 -4.11
C PRO A 400 -1.46 -28.43 -2.61
N ARG A 401 -1.43 -27.32 -1.87
CA ARG A 401 -1.16 -27.26 -0.43
C ARG A 401 -2.42 -27.27 0.43
N LEU A 402 -3.61 -27.16 -0.15
CA LEU A 402 -4.86 -27.21 0.60
C LEU A 402 -5.04 -28.52 1.38
N ALA A 403 -4.60 -29.65 0.82
CA ALA A 403 -4.61 -30.93 1.53
C ALA A 403 -3.70 -30.93 2.78
N ALA A 404 -2.58 -30.20 2.74
CA ALA A 404 -1.71 -30.04 3.88
C ALA A 404 -2.34 -29.12 4.95
N LEU A 405 -3.03 -28.05 4.54
CA LEU A 405 -3.81 -27.20 5.45
C LEU A 405 -4.93 -27.98 6.11
N GLU A 406 -5.71 -28.74 5.32
CA GLU A 406 -6.78 -29.60 5.82
C GLU A 406 -6.24 -30.54 6.90
N ARG A 407 -5.13 -31.24 6.62
CA ARG A 407 -4.49 -32.13 7.59
C ARG A 407 -4.02 -31.38 8.84
N ALA A 408 -3.34 -30.24 8.69
CA ALA A 408 -2.81 -29.50 9.83
C ALA A 408 -3.92 -29.00 10.76
N VAL A 409 -5.00 -28.46 10.19
CA VAL A 409 -6.09 -27.83 10.96
C VAL A 409 -7.14 -28.84 11.40
N LEU A 410 -7.72 -29.61 10.47
CA LEU A 410 -8.87 -30.47 10.76
C LEU A 410 -8.47 -31.85 11.28
N ALA A 411 -7.32 -32.40 10.88
CA ALA A 411 -6.88 -33.73 11.33
C ALA A 411 -5.96 -33.69 12.57
N VAL A 412 -5.11 -32.66 12.69
CA VAL A 412 -4.11 -32.58 13.78
C VAL A 412 -4.50 -31.59 14.86
N ALA A 413 -4.76 -30.32 14.54
CA ALA A 413 -5.20 -29.34 15.55
C ALA A 413 -6.60 -29.66 16.10
N ARG A 414 -7.48 -30.19 15.24
CA ARG A 414 -8.83 -30.70 15.54
C ARG A 414 -9.66 -29.77 16.45
N PRO A 415 -9.84 -28.49 16.11
CA PRO A 415 -10.68 -27.59 16.91
C PRO A 415 -12.12 -28.11 16.97
N ARG A 416 -12.89 -27.76 18.00
CA ARG A 416 -14.31 -28.12 18.04
C ARG A 416 -15.10 -27.41 16.94
N VAL A 417 -14.75 -26.15 16.65
CA VAL A 417 -15.32 -25.35 15.56
C VAL A 417 -14.21 -24.74 14.71
N LEU A 418 -14.34 -24.81 13.38
CA LEU A 418 -13.51 -24.07 12.43
C LEU A 418 -14.39 -23.11 11.65
N VAL A 419 -14.06 -21.83 11.67
CA VAL A 419 -14.71 -20.81 10.84
C VAL A 419 -13.78 -20.44 9.69
N VAL A 420 -14.25 -20.59 8.46
CA VAL A 420 -13.49 -20.23 7.25
C VAL A 420 -14.25 -19.17 6.49
N THR A 421 -13.58 -18.08 6.11
CA THR A 421 -14.13 -17.10 5.16
C THR A 421 -13.24 -16.96 3.95
N THR A 422 -13.85 -16.76 2.79
CA THR A 422 -13.17 -16.52 1.52
C THR A 422 -14.00 -15.59 0.64
N PRO A 423 -13.40 -14.84 -0.30
CA PRO A 423 -14.13 -14.12 -1.34
C PRO A 423 -15.02 -15.06 -2.16
N ASN A 424 -16.11 -14.50 -2.69
CA ASN A 424 -16.94 -15.11 -3.72
C ASN A 424 -16.56 -14.55 -5.10
N SER A 425 -16.00 -15.38 -5.98
CA SER A 425 -15.63 -14.95 -7.33
C SER A 425 -16.85 -14.62 -8.21
N GLU A 426 -18.02 -15.23 -7.96
CA GLU A 426 -19.24 -14.91 -8.71
C GLU A 426 -19.67 -13.47 -8.46
N HIS A 427 -19.42 -12.94 -7.25
CA HIS A 427 -19.76 -11.56 -6.90
C HIS A 427 -18.84 -10.53 -7.56
N ASN A 428 -17.75 -10.96 -8.21
CA ASN A 428 -16.75 -10.05 -8.76
C ASN A 428 -17.32 -9.13 -9.85
N VAL A 429 -18.32 -9.59 -10.60
CA VAL A 429 -19.01 -8.81 -11.64
C VAL A 429 -19.74 -7.59 -11.09
N ARG A 430 -20.03 -7.54 -9.78
CA ARG A 430 -20.65 -6.39 -9.11
C ARG A 430 -19.65 -5.31 -8.71
N TYR A 431 -18.35 -5.54 -8.89
CA TYR A 431 -17.33 -4.52 -8.72
C TYR A 431 -17.07 -3.81 -10.06
N PRO A 432 -17.40 -2.50 -10.19
CA PRO A 432 -17.35 -1.77 -11.47
C PRO A 432 -15.99 -1.70 -12.15
N HIS A 433 -14.90 -2.00 -11.43
CA HIS A 433 -13.51 -1.86 -11.87
C HIS A 433 -12.74 -3.19 -11.87
N LEU A 434 -13.43 -4.32 -11.79
CA LEU A 434 -12.83 -5.65 -11.86
C LEU A 434 -13.15 -6.25 -13.24
N GLU A 435 -12.12 -6.42 -14.08
CA GLU A 435 -12.26 -7.10 -15.38
C GLU A 435 -12.80 -8.53 -15.16
N HIS A 436 -13.71 -8.98 -16.03
CA HIS A 436 -14.35 -10.30 -15.88
C HIS A 436 -13.28 -11.41 -15.86
N GLY A 437 -13.27 -12.22 -14.79
CA GLY A 437 -12.32 -13.32 -14.60
C GLY A 437 -11.06 -12.97 -13.79
N HIS A 438 -10.91 -11.73 -13.32
CA HIS A 438 -9.81 -11.33 -12.44
C HIS A 438 -10.14 -11.52 -10.96
N LEU A 439 -9.12 -11.83 -10.16
CA LEU A 439 -9.20 -11.95 -8.71
C LEU A 439 -9.39 -10.56 -8.08
N ARG A 440 -10.26 -10.46 -7.07
CA ARG A 440 -10.54 -9.27 -6.26
C ARG A 440 -9.29 -8.67 -5.63
N HIS A 441 -8.31 -9.50 -5.28
CA HIS A 441 -6.99 -9.05 -4.85
C HIS A 441 -5.86 -9.79 -5.58
N HIS A 442 -4.79 -9.04 -5.90
CA HIS A 442 -3.64 -9.51 -6.67
C HIS A 442 -2.78 -10.57 -5.96
N ASP A 443 -2.93 -10.71 -4.64
CA ASP A 443 -2.22 -11.67 -3.80
C ASP A 443 -3.04 -12.95 -3.55
N HIS A 444 -4.24 -13.04 -4.13
CA HIS A 444 -4.98 -14.30 -4.19
C HIS A 444 -4.31 -15.25 -5.19
N ARG A 445 -4.25 -16.53 -4.84
CA ARG A 445 -3.84 -17.62 -5.73
C ARG A 445 -5.02 -18.12 -6.55
N PHE A 446 -6.23 -18.03 -6.00
CA PHE A 446 -7.50 -18.38 -6.62
C PHE A 446 -8.65 -17.66 -5.90
N GLU A 447 -9.82 -17.63 -6.50
CA GLU A 447 -11.07 -17.29 -5.80
C GLU A 447 -12.16 -18.27 -6.22
N TRP A 448 -12.76 -18.93 -5.23
CA TRP A 448 -13.80 -19.92 -5.49
C TRP A 448 -15.15 -19.27 -5.75
N THR A 449 -15.89 -19.89 -6.65
CA THR A 449 -17.35 -19.77 -6.74
C THR A 449 -18.00 -20.38 -5.50
N ARG A 450 -19.32 -20.18 -5.30
CA ARG A 450 -20.05 -20.87 -4.22
C ARG A 450 -19.98 -22.38 -4.33
N ALA A 451 -20.16 -22.92 -5.53
CA ALA A 451 -20.11 -24.36 -5.75
C ALA A 451 -18.74 -24.97 -5.39
N GLU A 452 -17.64 -24.35 -5.81
CA GLU A 452 -16.28 -24.83 -5.51
C GLU A 452 -15.96 -24.76 -4.01
N PHE A 453 -16.37 -23.68 -3.33
CA PHE A 453 -16.18 -23.53 -1.90
C PHE A 453 -17.01 -24.55 -1.10
N GLU A 454 -18.27 -24.77 -1.50
CA GLU A 454 -19.15 -25.75 -0.88
C GLU A 454 -18.63 -27.18 -1.06
N GLU A 455 -18.14 -27.52 -2.26
CA GLU A 455 -17.56 -28.83 -2.56
C GLU A 455 -16.30 -29.08 -1.70
N TRP A 456 -15.37 -28.12 -1.67
CA TRP A 456 -14.16 -28.22 -0.87
C TRP A 456 -14.47 -28.37 0.63
N ALA A 457 -15.31 -27.47 1.18
CA ALA A 457 -15.61 -27.45 2.60
C ALA A 457 -16.38 -28.71 3.05
N THR A 458 -17.33 -29.19 2.24
CA THR A 458 -18.07 -30.44 2.51
C THR A 458 -17.16 -31.65 2.45
N GLY A 459 -16.28 -31.71 1.45
CA GLY A 459 -15.29 -32.78 1.33
C GLY A 459 -14.32 -32.81 2.51
N ALA A 460 -13.77 -31.65 2.88
CA ALA A 460 -12.86 -31.51 4.02
C ALA A 460 -13.55 -31.86 5.33
N ALA A 461 -14.80 -31.44 5.52
CA ALA A 461 -15.58 -31.78 6.71
C ALA A 461 -15.81 -33.29 6.82
N THR A 462 -16.27 -33.92 5.74
CA THR A 462 -16.57 -35.37 5.69
C THR A 462 -15.33 -36.21 5.99
N ARG A 463 -14.18 -35.90 5.37
CA ARG A 463 -12.94 -36.65 5.57
C ARG A 463 -12.39 -36.57 6.99
N ASN A 464 -12.74 -35.53 7.75
CA ASN A 464 -12.18 -35.28 9.08
C ASN A 464 -13.19 -35.40 10.24
N GLY A 465 -14.43 -35.82 9.97
CA GLY A 465 -15.47 -35.99 10.99
C GLY A 465 -16.03 -34.65 11.50
N TYR A 466 -16.38 -33.76 10.57
CA TYR A 466 -17.05 -32.50 10.84
C TYR A 466 -18.35 -32.42 10.04
N GLN A 467 -19.32 -31.69 10.57
CA GLN A 467 -20.46 -31.17 9.82
C GLN A 467 -20.14 -29.75 9.37
N VAL A 468 -20.65 -29.34 8.20
CA VAL A 468 -20.45 -27.99 7.66
C VAL A 468 -21.80 -27.28 7.52
N ARG A 469 -21.83 -26.00 7.89
CA ARG A 469 -22.91 -25.05 7.56
C ARG A 469 -22.32 -23.87 6.82
N PHE A 470 -23.03 -23.39 5.81
CA PHE A 470 -22.66 -22.18 5.07
C PHE A 470 -23.48 -20.97 5.54
N ALA A 471 -22.85 -19.80 5.52
CA ALA A 471 -23.50 -18.54 5.85
C ALA A 471 -22.99 -17.41 4.94
N PRO A 472 -23.86 -16.46 4.54
CA PRO A 472 -23.44 -15.31 3.75
C PRO A 472 -22.80 -14.24 4.63
N VAL A 473 -21.85 -13.49 4.06
CA VAL A 473 -21.28 -12.29 4.68
C VAL A 473 -21.40 -11.11 3.71
N GLY A 474 -22.08 -10.06 4.15
CA GLY A 474 -22.37 -8.88 3.33
C GLY A 474 -23.75 -8.94 2.65
N ALA A 475 -24.04 -7.94 1.81
CA ALA A 475 -25.30 -7.87 1.08
C ALA A 475 -25.40 -9.07 0.10
N VAL A 476 -26.50 -9.81 0.18
CA VAL A 476 -26.75 -10.96 -0.69
C VAL A 476 -27.35 -10.47 -2.00
N ASP A 477 -26.62 -10.63 -3.09
CA ASP A 477 -27.14 -10.44 -4.44
C ASP A 477 -27.93 -11.69 -4.86
N ALA A 478 -29.09 -11.50 -5.50
CA ALA A 478 -29.97 -12.60 -5.89
C ALA A 478 -29.36 -13.53 -6.95
N GLU A 479 -28.48 -13.01 -7.81
CA GLU A 479 -27.86 -13.77 -8.89
C GLU A 479 -26.52 -14.35 -8.43
N VAL A 480 -25.66 -13.50 -7.87
CA VAL A 480 -24.26 -13.85 -7.61
C VAL A 480 -23.94 -14.13 -6.15
N GLY A 481 -24.92 -14.03 -5.25
CA GLY A 481 -24.75 -14.32 -3.83
C GLY A 481 -23.97 -13.23 -3.06
N PRO A 482 -23.48 -13.54 -1.85
CA PRO A 482 -22.77 -12.57 -1.02
C PRO A 482 -21.35 -12.29 -1.52
N PRO A 483 -20.75 -11.13 -1.21
CA PRO A 483 -19.38 -10.82 -1.58
C PRO A 483 -18.34 -11.69 -0.84
N THR A 484 -18.62 -12.12 0.39
CA THR A 484 -17.79 -13.07 1.15
C THR A 484 -18.63 -14.29 1.52
N GLN A 485 -18.00 -15.46 1.42
CA GLN A 485 -18.56 -16.75 1.76
C GLN A 485 -18.01 -17.18 3.12
N MET A 486 -18.84 -17.85 3.92
CA MET A 486 -18.42 -18.40 5.21
C MET A 486 -18.85 -19.86 5.33
N ALA A 487 -17.94 -20.72 5.80
CA ALA A 487 -18.22 -22.09 6.21
C ALA A 487 -17.87 -22.27 7.69
N VAL A 488 -18.79 -22.87 8.44
CA VAL A 488 -18.62 -23.21 9.85
C VAL A 488 -18.61 -24.72 9.97
N LEU A 489 -17.43 -25.28 10.24
CA LEU A 489 -17.23 -26.71 10.41
C LEU A 489 -17.27 -27.03 11.90
N THR A 490 -18.24 -27.84 12.33
CA THR A 490 -18.37 -28.30 13.72
C THR A 490 -18.03 -29.77 13.82
N ARG A 491 -17.12 -30.12 14.72
CA ARG A 491 -16.69 -31.51 14.92
C ARG A 491 -17.89 -32.35 15.35
N THR A 492 -18.14 -33.47 14.67
CA THR A 492 -19.17 -34.41 15.10
C THR A 492 -18.71 -35.07 16.40
N ALA A 493 -19.62 -35.23 17.36
CA ALA A 493 -19.33 -36.07 18.51
C ALA A 493 -18.92 -37.47 18.01
N PRO A 494 -17.94 -38.15 18.64
CA PRO A 494 -17.76 -39.56 18.36
C PRO A 494 -19.10 -40.26 18.62
N GLU A 495 -19.58 -41.06 17.67
CA GLU A 495 -20.62 -42.03 17.99
C GLU A 495 -20.07 -42.87 19.14
N ASP A 496 -20.71 -42.80 20.31
CA ASP A 496 -20.42 -43.70 21.40
C ASP A 496 -20.49 -45.11 20.83
N GLY A 497 -19.32 -45.75 20.76
CA GLY A 497 -19.19 -47.10 20.23
C GLY A 497 -20.16 -48.01 20.96
N MET A 498 -21.19 -48.44 20.25
CA MET A 498 -21.93 -49.64 20.58
C MET A 498 -20.91 -50.76 20.72
N SER A 499 -20.67 -51.22 21.94
CA SER A 499 -19.89 -52.43 22.16
C SER A 499 -20.57 -53.58 21.43
N ALA A 500 -19.84 -54.25 20.55
CA ALA A 500 -20.08 -55.63 20.17
C ALA A 500 -18.73 -56.31 19.92
#